data_AF-H5TGR5-F1
#
_entry.id   AF-H5TGR5-F1
#
_cell.length_a   1.000
_cell.length_b   1.000
_cell.length_c   1.000
_cell.angle_alpha   90.00
_cell.angle_beta   90.00
_cell.angle_gamma   90.00
#
_symmetry.space_group_name_H-M   'P 1'
#
loop_
_entity.id
_entity.type
_entity.pdbx_description
1 polymer ?
#
loop_
_entity_poly.entity_id
_entity_poly.type
_entity_poly.pdbx_seq_one_letter_code
_entity_poly.pdbx_strand_id
1 'polypeptide(L)'
;MRHTQHADGAMNHLTTGRPTRADDAGLHDAPTGAARAISWFRTELEQLATLDAEAIARVLDSSRTDHAAMLSVIADCLDEAYEFDAEADEASIRGDDEHAQFCRQESAAWRATVTVLRIADTRLRGDPSSTRHIA
;
A
#
# COMPACT_ATOMS: atom_id res chain seq x y z
N MET A 1 36.74 -72.20 -29.10
CA MET A 1 35.62 -71.54 -28.38
C MET A 1 35.50 -70.13 -28.94
N ARG A 2 34.75 -69.98 -30.04
CA ARG A 2 33.32 -69.61 -30.14
C ARG A 2 33.06 -68.14 -29.76
N HIS A 3 32.89 -67.34 -30.81
CA HIS A 3 32.04 -66.15 -30.89
C HIS A 3 30.76 -66.30 -30.09
N THR A 4 30.33 -65.21 -29.44
CA THR A 4 28.91 -64.81 -29.48
C THR A 4 28.77 -63.30 -29.27
N GLN A 5 28.40 -62.62 -30.35
CA GLN A 5 27.73 -61.33 -30.34
C GLN A 5 26.28 -61.58 -30.78
N HIS A 6 25.36 -60.80 -30.21
CA HIS A 6 23.97 -60.54 -30.64
C HIS A 6 22.85 -61.60 -30.50
N ALA A 7 21.85 -61.23 -29.69
CA ALA A 7 20.41 -61.21 -30.02
C ALA A 7 19.79 -60.06 -29.17
N ASP A 8 19.20 -59.00 -29.72
CA ASP A 8 17.88 -58.85 -30.39
C ASP A 8 16.71 -58.63 -29.40
N GLY A 9 15.79 -57.72 -29.74
CA GLY A 9 14.51 -57.47 -29.07
C GLY A 9 14.46 -56.18 -28.22
N ALA A 10 14.25 -54.98 -28.78
CA ALA A 10 13.00 -54.41 -29.31
C ALA A 10 12.14 -53.64 -28.27
N MET A 11 11.74 -52.45 -28.70
CA MET A 11 10.52 -51.70 -28.35
C MET A 11 10.50 -50.91 -27.03
N ASN A 12 10.57 -49.57 -27.16
CA ASN A 12 9.45 -48.66 -26.85
C ASN A 12 9.83 -47.25 -27.36
N HIS A 13 9.40 -46.83 -28.55
CA HIS A 13 8.14 -46.14 -28.85
C HIS A 13 7.99 -44.75 -28.17
N LEU A 14 7.78 -43.74 -29.03
CA LEU A 14 7.17 -42.43 -28.79
C LEU A 14 8.00 -41.36 -28.05
N THR A 15 8.49 -40.36 -28.80
CA THR A 15 7.75 -39.09 -28.97
C THR A 15 8.58 -38.10 -29.79
N THR A 16 8.13 -37.87 -31.02
CA THR A 16 8.38 -36.64 -31.77
C THR A 16 7.71 -35.50 -31.00
N GLY A 17 8.49 -34.54 -30.52
CA GLY A 17 7.95 -33.40 -29.80
C GLY A 17 9.02 -32.37 -29.54
N ARG A 18 9.27 -31.54 -30.56
CA ARG A 18 9.95 -30.24 -30.48
C ARG A 18 9.67 -29.59 -29.11
N PRO A 19 10.67 -29.13 -28.33
CA PRO A 19 10.37 -28.31 -27.16
C PRO A 19 9.70 -27.03 -27.68
N THR A 20 8.38 -26.97 -27.52
CA THR A 20 7.62 -25.74 -27.66
C THR A 20 8.22 -24.78 -26.65
N ARG A 21 8.81 -23.73 -27.18
CA ARG A 21 9.25 -22.53 -26.47
C ARG A 21 8.14 -22.12 -25.49
N ALA A 22 8.31 -22.48 -24.22
CA ALA A 22 7.50 -21.96 -23.13
C ALA A 22 8.01 -20.55 -22.82
N ASP A 23 7.71 -19.61 -23.71
CA ASP A 23 7.80 -18.18 -23.44
C ASP A 23 6.37 -17.63 -23.45
N ASP A 24 5.55 -17.99 -22.45
CA ASP A 24 4.30 -17.27 -22.15
C ASP A 24 3.76 -17.60 -20.75
N ALA A 25 4.64 -17.70 -19.75
CA ALA A 25 4.20 -17.89 -18.37
C ALA A 25 5.03 -17.02 -17.44
N GLY A 26 4.45 -15.89 -17.03
CA GLY A 26 4.83 -15.23 -15.78
C GLY A 26 5.45 -13.83 -15.89
N LEU A 27 4.96 -12.96 -16.78
CA LEU A 27 5.03 -11.51 -16.52
C LEU A 27 3.83 -11.07 -15.66
N HIS A 28 3.57 -11.78 -14.55
CA HIS A 28 2.75 -11.22 -13.49
C HIS A 28 3.63 -10.24 -12.71
N ASP A 29 3.75 -9.05 -13.29
CA ASP A 29 3.69 -7.76 -12.62
C ASP A 29 4.05 -7.85 -11.12
N ALA A 30 5.36 -7.94 -10.83
CA ALA A 30 5.82 -7.70 -9.47
C ALA A 30 5.33 -6.29 -9.11
N PRO A 31 4.54 -6.11 -8.04
CA PRO A 31 3.91 -4.82 -7.78
C PRO A 31 5.01 -3.76 -7.74
N THR A 32 4.91 -2.81 -8.67
CA THR A 32 5.79 -1.63 -8.75
C THR A 32 5.96 -1.05 -7.34
N GLY A 33 7.12 -0.48 -7.02
CA GLY A 33 7.39 0.09 -5.69
C GLY A 33 6.25 0.96 -5.15
N ALA A 34 5.55 1.68 -6.05
CA ALA A 34 4.33 2.41 -5.78
C ALA A 34 3.17 1.57 -5.21
N ALA A 35 2.82 0.43 -5.83
CA ALA A 35 1.71 -0.42 -5.38
C ALA A 35 1.97 -0.99 -3.98
N ARG A 36 3.22 -1.38 -3.68
CA ARG A 36 3.62 -1.80 -2.33
C ARG A 36 3.55 -0.64 -1.33
N ALA A 37 3.99 0.55 -1.72
CA ALA A 37 3.90 1.74 -0.87
C ALA A 37 2.44 2.12 -0.58
N ILE A 38 1.56 2.12 -1.59
CA ILE A 38 0.12 2.39 -1.45
C ILE A 38 -0.54 1.39 -0.51
N SER A 39 -0.25 0.09 -0.67
CA SER A 39 -0.77 -0.94 0.24
C SER A 39 -0.32 -0.71 1.69
N TRP A 40 0.93 -0.31 1.90
CA TRP A 40 1.43 -0.01 3.23
C TRP A 40 0.71 1.20 3.83
N PHE A 41 0.61 2.32 3.09
CA PHE A 41 -0.10 3.51 3.55
C PHE A 41 -1.55 3.22 3.92
N ARG A 42 -2.25 2.42 3.11
CA ARG A 42 -3.62 1.98 3.40
C ARG A 42 -3.69 1.28 4.75
N THR A 43 -2.84 0.28 4.97
CA THR A 43 -2.81 -0.48 6.23
C THR A 43 -2.50 0.42 7.43
N GLU A 44 -1.55 1.34 7.32
CA GLU A 44 -1.23 2.26 8.42
C GLU A 44 -2.42 3.18 8.76
N LEU A 45 -3.10 3.73 7.74
CA LEU A 45 -4.27 4.60 7.94
C LEU A 45 -5.46 3.82 8.52
N GLU A 46 -5.70 2.60 8.06
CA GLU A 46 -6.75 1.72 8.59
C GLU A 46 -6.51 1.36 10.06
N GLN A 47 -5.26 1.17 10.47
CA GLN A 47 -4.92 0.87 11.88
C GLN A 47 -5.10 2.07 12.81
N LEU A 48 -4.90 3.29 12.31
CA LEU A 48 -5.11 4.52 13.09
C LEU A 48 -6.60 4.80 13.31
N ALA A 49 -7.48 4.26 12.46
CA ALA A 49 -8.94 4.35 12.59
C ALA A 49 -9.52 5.77 12.69
N THR A 50 -8.77 6.80 12.27
CA THR A 50 -9.24 8.19 12.27
C THR A 50 -9.99 8.55 10.99
N LEU A 51 -9.61 7.94 9.86
CA LEU A 51 -10.27 8.12 8.57
C LEU A 51 -11.13 6.92 8.24
N ASP A 52 -12.28 7.16 7.61
CA ASP A 52 -13.08 6.08 7.05
C ASP A 52 -12.44 5.50 5.76
N ALA A 53 -12.95 4.34 5.35
CA ALA A 53 -12.44 3.61 4.19
C ALA A 53 -12.57 4.39 2.86
N GLU A 54 -13.58 5.27 2.74
CA GLU A 54 -13.80 6.08 1.54
C GLU A 54 -12.77 7.22 1.46
N ALA A 55 -12.53 7.91 2.59
CA ALA A 55 -11.50 8.92 2.72
C ALA A 55 -10.11 8.33 2.42
N ILE A 56 -9.79 7.16 2.99
CA ILE A 56 -8.52 6.45 2.72
C ILE A 56 -8.40 6.09 1.23
N ALA A 57 -9.46 5.56 0.61
CA ALA A 57 -9.45 5.22 -0.81
C ALA A 57 -9.23 6.47 -1.68
N ARG A 58 -9.89 7.58 -1.34
CA ARG A 58 -9.76 8.86 -2.05
C ARG A 58 -8.34 9.41 -1.97
N VAL A 59 -7.76 9.54 -0.77
CA VAL A 59 -6.43 10.17 -0.61
C VAL A 59 -5.31 9.35 -1.23
N LEU A 60 -5.48 8.03 -1.35
CA LEU A 60 -4.49 7.16 -1.97
C LEU A 60 -4.67 7.00 -3.50
N ASP A 61 -5.74 7.54 -4.08
CA ASP A 61 -5.93 7.54 -5.52
C ASP A 61 -5.17 8.70 -6.18
N SER A 62 -3.91 8.43 -6.55
CA SER A 62 -3.04 9.40 -7.24
C SER A 62 -3.57 9.91 -8.59
N SER A 63 -4.56 9.24 -9.20
CA SER A 63 -5.18 9.70 -10.45
C SER A 63 -6.24 10.78 -10.21
N ARG A 64 -6.74 10.90 -8.97
CA ARG A 64 -7.85 11.79 -8.59
C ARG A 64 -7.50 12.80 -7.51
N THR A 65 -6.47 12.52 -6.71
CA THR A 65 -6.04 13.35 -5.60
C THR A 65 -4.71 13.99 -5.94
N ASP A 66 -4.74 15.28 -6.24
CA ASP A 66 -3.54 16.09 -6.39
C ASP A 66 -3.01 16.57 -5.03
N HIS A 67 -1.86 17.26 -5.07
CA HIS A 67 -1.22 17.78 -3.88
C HIS A 67 -2.12 18.73 -3.08
N ALA A 68 -2.90 19.58 -3.75
CA ALA A 68 -3.74 20.56 -3.07
C ALA A 68 -4.90 19.87 -2.35
N ALA A 69 -5.52 18.87 -2.98
CA ALA A 69 -6.54 18.04 -2.36
C ALA A 69 -5.99 17.26 -1.14
N MET A 70 -4.77 16.74 -1.24
CA MET A 70 -4.10 16.08 -0.11
C MET A 70 -3.83 17.05 1.05
N LEU A 71 -3.36 18.27 0.76
CA LEU A 71 -3.16 19.30 1.78
C LEU A 71 -4.46 19.73 2.47
N SER A 72 -5.58 19.76 1.73
CA SER A 72 -6.89 20.03 2.32
C SER A 72 -7.26 18.97 3.36
N VAL A 73 -7.10 17.67 3.03
CA VAL A 73 -7.39 16.60 3.98
C VAL A 73 -6.45 16.64 5.19
N ILE A 74 -5.18 16.97 4.97
CA ILE A 74 -4.23 17.16 6.08
C ILE A 74 -4.67 18.31 7.00
N ALA A 75 -5.21 19.41 6.45
CA ALA A 75 -5.74 20.50 7.24
C ALA A 75 -6.95 20.04 8.07
N ASP A 76 -7.90 19.34 7.45
CA ASP A 76 -9.07 18.79 8.16
C ASP A 76 -8.63 17.86 9.32
N CYS A 77 -7.65 16.97 9.11
CA CYS A 77 -7.11 16.13 10.17
C CYS A 77 -6.38 16.91 11.28
N LEU A 78 -5.78 18.05 10.96
CA LEU A 78 -5.13 18.90 11.96
C LEU A 78 -6.17 19.66 12.79
N ASP A 79 -7.25 20.12 12.16
CA ASP A 79 -8.36 20.77 12.85
C ASP A 79 -8.96 19.82 13.89
N GLU A 80 -9.24 18.55 13.52
CA GLU A 80 -9.69 17.52 14.47
C GLU A 80 -8.70 17.30 15.63
N ALA A 81 -7.39 17.21 15.34
CA ALA A 81 -6.39 17.08 16.39
C ALA A 81 -6.40 18.26 17.37
N TYR A 82 -6.62 19.49 16.88
CA TYR A 82 -6.69 20.68 17.72
C TYR A 82 -7.99 20.75 18.53
N GLU A 83 -9.11 20.28 17.99
CA GLU A 83 -10.36 20.16 18.74
C GLU A 83 -10.20 19.20 19.92
N PHE A 84 -9.58 18.04 19.71
CA PHE A 84 -9.28 17.11 20.80
C PHE A 84 -8.28 17.66 21.82
N ASP A 85 -7.27 18.43 21.40
CA ASP A 85 -6.34 19.10 22.33
C ASP A 85 -7.11 20.10 23.23
N ALA A 86 -8.00 20.89 22.65
CA ALA A 86 -8.82 21.84 23.39
C ALA A 86 -9.77 21.13 24.37
N GLU A 87 -10.43 20.06 23.91
CA GLU A 87 -11.32 19.27 24.77
C GLU A 87 -10.57 18.58 25.91
N ALA A 88 -9.35 18.10 25.67
CA ALA A 88 -8.50 17.51 26.71
C ALA A 88 -8.15 18.53 27.80
N ASP A 89 -7.86 19.77 27.42
CA ASP A 89 -7.57 20.85 28.36
C ASP A 89 -8.81 21.24 29.17
N GLU A 90 -9.98 21.32 28.53
CA GLU A 90 -11.26 21.57 29.22
C GLU A 90 -11.63 20.44 30.19
N ALA A 91 -11.42 19.18 29.81
CA ALA A 91 -11.65 18.02 30.65
C ALA A 91 -10.72 18.03 31.89
N SER A 92 -9.45 18.37 31.69
CA SER A 92 -8.47 18.49 32.78
C SER A 92 -8.84 19.60 33.77
N ILE A 93 -9.34 20.74 33.29
CA ILE A 93 -9.83 21.83 34.16
C ILE A 93 -11.04 21.38 34.99
N ARG A 94 -11.91 20.54 34.43
CA ARG A 94 -13.06 19.95 35.13
C ARG A 94 -12.69 18.81 36.09
N GLY A 95 -11.42 18.37 36.09
CA GLY A 95 -10.94 17.22 36.88
C GLY A 95 -11.36 15.87 36.31
N ASP A 96 -11.72 15.81 35.03
CA ASP A 96 -12.08 14.59 34.31
C ASP A 96 -10.85 14.01 33.61
N ASP A 97 -9.97 13.38 34.39
CA ASP A 97 -8.67 12.91 33.92
C ASP A 97 -8.77 11.77 32.89
N GLU A 98 -9.80 10.92 32.99
CA GLU A 98 -10.03 9.82 32.04
C GLU A 98 -10.43 10.38 30.66
N HIS A 99 -11.37 11.33 30.61
CA HIS A 99 -11.75 11.98 29.36
C HIS A 99 -10.59 12.80 28.77
N ALA A 100 -9.84 13.51 29.62
CA ALA A 100 -8.65 14.23 29.17
C ALA A 100 -7.61 13.29 28.53
N GLN A 101 -7.39 12.11 29.12
CA GLN A 101 -6.47 11.12 28.56
C GLN A 101 -6.98 10.53 27.24
N PHE A 102 -8.28 10.29 27.13
CA PHE A 102 -8.92 9.85 25.88
C PHE A 102 -8.70 10.89 24.77
N CYS A 103 -9.06 12.15 24.99
CA CYS A 103 -8.90 13.21 23.99
C CYS A 103 -7.43 13.38 23.56
N ARG A 104 -6.46 13.24 24.48
CA ARG A 104 -5.03 13.27 24.10
C ARG A 104 -4.62 12.08 23.23
N GLN A 105 -5.19 10.90 23.43
CA GLN A 105 -4.93 9.75 22.56
C GLN A 105 -5.51 9.98 21.16
N GLU A 106 -6.73 10.51 21.08
CA GLU A 106 -7.36 10.85 19.80
C GLU A 106 -6.55 11.91 19.03
N SER A 107 -6.16 13.02 19.69
CA SER A 107 -5.27 14.03 19.09
C SER A 107 -3.96 13.42 18.57
N ALA A 108 -3.34 12.51 19.34
CA ALA A 108 -2.14 11.82 18.92
C ALA A 108 -2.36 10.93 17.69
N ALA A 109 -3.49 10.22 17.62
CA ALA A 109 -3.86 9.40 16.46
C ALA A 109 -4.05 10.27 15.21
N TRP A 110 -4.76 11.40 15.31
CA TRP A 110 -4.92 12.34 14.19
C TRP A 110 -3.59 12.90 13.69
N ARG A 111 -2.66 13.25 14.60
CA ARG A 111 -1.31 13.70 14.24
C ARG A 111 -0.48 12.60 13.57
N ALA A 112 -0.66 11.34 13.98
CA ALA A 112 -0.04 10.21 13.31
C ALA A 112 -0.61 10.03 11.88
N THR A 113 -1.93 10.19 11.70
CA THR A 113 -2.58 10.16 10.38
C THR A 113 -2.01 11.23 9.47
N VAL A 114 -1.88 12.47 9.94
CA VAL A 114 -1.24 13.57 9.20
C VAL A 114 0.19 13.21 8.77
N THR A 115 0.93 12.53 9.64
CA THR A 115 2.30 12.08 9.33
C THR A 115 2.31 11.07 8.18
N VAL A 116 1.44 10.07 8.23
CA VAL A 116 1.30 9.06 7.16
C VAL A 116 0.89 9.73 5.83
N LEU A 117 -0.09 10.64 5.86
CA LEU A 117 -0.55 11.36 4.67
C LEU A 117 0.57 12.22 4.03
N ARG A 118 1.39 12.90 4.84
CA ARG A 118 2.54 13.69 4.33
C ARG A 118 3.61 12.80 3.68
N ILE A 119 3.87 11.63 4.25
CA ILE A 119 4.81 10.66 3.67
C ILE A 119 4.22 10.12 2.35
N ALA A 120 2.93 9.80 2.31
CA ALA A 120 2.23 9.37 1.10
C ALA A 120 2.29 10.42 0.00
N ASP A 121 1.92 11.67 0.29
CA ASP A 121 2.00 12.81 -0.63
C ASP A 121 3.40 12.99 -1.25
N THR A 122 4.43 12.87 -0.42
CA THR A 122 5.82 12.98 -0.87
C THR A 122 6.20 11.83 -1.78
N ARG A 123 5.84 10.59 -1.43
CA ARG A 123 6.16 9.40 -2.25
C ARG A 123 5.38 9.36 -3.56
N LEU A 124 4.10 9.72 -3.54
CA LEU A 124 3.25 9.69 -4.74
C LEU A 124 3.63 10.77 -5.75
N ARG A 125 4.07 11.95 -5.29
CA ARG A 125 4.61 12.99 -6.18
C ARG A 125 6.03 12.69 -6.66
N GLY A 126 6.80 11.97 -5.86
CA GLY A 126 8.19 11.61 -6.14
C GLY A 126 8.36 10.42 -7.09
N ASP A 127 7.28 9.76 -7.54
CA ASP A 127 7.36 8.68 -8.52
C ASP A 127 7.25 9.22 -9.97
N PRO A 128 8.38 9.33 -10.71
CA PRO A 128 8.39 9.82 -12.09
C PRO A 128 7.81 8.82 -13.10
N SER A 129 7.40 7.62 -12.68
CA SER A 129 6.89 6.59 -13.59
C SER A 129 5.59 7.00 -14.31
N SER A 130 4.85 7.99 -13.79
CA SER A 130 3.67 8.57 -14.45
C SER A 130 4.00 9.58 -15.57
N THR A 131 5.25 10.02 -15.74
CA THR A 131 5.62 11.02 -16.75
C THR A 131 6.07 10.41 -18.09
N ARG A 132 6.07 9.08 -18.24
CA ARG A 132 6.55 8.39 -19.45
C ARG A 132 5.42 7.69 -20.20
N HIS A 133 4.45 8.46 -20.72
CA HIS A 133 3.51 7.97 -21.73
C HIS A 133 3.03 9.09 -22.66
N ILE A 134 3.98 9.80 -23.30
CA ILE A 134 3.69 10.57 -24.51
C ILE A 134 4.90 10.44 -25.44
N ALA A 135 4.78 9.57 -26.44
CA ALA A 135 5.64 9.48 -27.62
C ALA A 135 4.74 9.19 -28.83
#